data_AF-A0A352HNR4-F1
#
_entry.id   AF-A0A352HNR4-F1
#
_cell.length_a   1.000
_cell.length_b   1.000
_cell.length_c   1.000
_cell.angle_alpha   90.00
_cell.angle_beta   90.00
_cell.angle_gamma   90.00
#
_symmetry.space_group_name_H-M   'P 1'
#
loop_
_entity.id
_entity.type
_entity.pdbx_description
1 polymer ?
#
loop_
_entity_poly.entity_id
_entity_poly.type
_entity_poly.pdbx_seq_one_letter_code
_entity_poly.pdbx_strand_id
1 'polypeptide(L)'
;MNKTRFLSAVLMATCAILVLGCDDDKDRDWTPSLGGEQNDVEKRTVVSEKGPQKGQKHRSSDDFSTKGMNSGKILWTCDDDNITFDVNINKSGTDGVFATSLYNNAITDFISSDKLYIANPKNATQSFTITYRIIPDEGGYCYVTSASSPLDGQEHRSSANFELGRSPRYIVECDAGISFTIRQDVSGSDKDVFTNVENGAVLDNPYMDKLYIADPKNAKKSFTVIFKPSIDDTRNWMTALSDDLYLYELSIPGTHDSGTGEFVGAGISKCQNYNIMQQLNDGIRYFDIRVDEEMDIRHGITDCDIDFEDVWNDFTLFLKEHPGETIIMQLNSHADDDEIAESLAKYFKPENIWTGSSIPRLGEVRGKVVLFRRYKESDNGGIDVRSVWPDDGVNADGDNGHDIFYIEDRYYSTSEAIHNTREKRELVCAA
;
A
#
# COMPACT_ATOMS: atom_id res chain seq x y z
N MET A 1 -15.04 -15.26 36.62
CA MET A 1 -15.31 -15.33 35.17
C MET A 1 -14.35 -14.37 34.50
N ASN A 2 -13.28 -14.91 33.90
CA ASN A 2 -12.31 -14.13 33.14
C ASN A 2 -13.00 -13.63 31.86
N LYS A 3 -13.29 -12.33 31.79
CA LYS A 3 -13.59 -11.67 30.53
C LYS A 3 -12.25 -11.37 29.88
N THR A 4 -11.91 -12.09 28.82
CA THR A 4 -10.92 -11.65 27.84
C THR A 4 -11.39 -10.28 27.33
N ARG A 5 -10.59 -9.23 27.55
CA ARG A 5 -10.89 -7.85 27.17
C ARG A 5 -10.13 -7.54 25.88
N PHE A 6 -10.84 -7.05 24.87
CA PHE A 6 -10.33 -6.85 23.51
C PHE A 6 -9.90 -5.38 23.34
N LEU A 7 -8.87 -5.13 22.53
CA LEU A 7 -8.37 -3.80 22.22
C LEU A 7 -9.24 -3.18 21.11
N SER A 8 -9.82 -1.99 21.34
CA SER A 8 -10.78 -1.37 20.42
C SER A 8 -10.18 -0.37 19.43
N ALA A 9 -8.94 0.13 19.58
CA ALA A 9 -8.27 0.98 18.57
C ALA A 9 -6.77 1.18 18.84
N VAL A 10 -6.00 1.36 17.76
CA VAL A 10 -4.65 1.95 17.81
C VAL A 10 -4.71 3.31 17.15
N LEU A 11 -4.39 4.35 17.92
CA LEU A 11 -4.18 5.69 17.38
C LEU A 11 -2.68 5.99 17.36
N MET A 12 -2.11 6.11 16.16
CA MET A 12 -0.74 6.58 15.99
C MET A 12 -0.77 8.03 15.53
N ALA A 13 -0.46 8.96 16.43
CA ALA A 13 -0.11 10.32 16.04
C ALA A 13 1.34 10.29 15.56
N THR A 14 1.57 9.96 14.29
CA THR A 14 2.91 10.08 13.71
C THR A 14 3.20 11.55 13.43
N CYS A 15 4.38 11.97 13.88
CA CYS A 15 4.96 13.28 13.66
C CYS A 15 5.03 13.60 12.15
N ALA A 16 4.87 14.88 11.84
CA ALA A 16 4.90 15.50 10.53
C ALA A 16 5.91 14.94 9.52
N ILE A 17 5.47 14.83 8.26
CA ILE A 17 6.35 14.84 7.09
C ILE A 17 6.93 16.25 6.97
N LEU A 18 8.16 16.44 7.45
CA LEU A 18 8.95 17.63 7.19
C LEU A 18 10.11 17.34 6.24
N VAL A 19 10.15 18.14 5.18
CA VAL A 19 11.26 18.27 4.24
C VAL A 19 12.53 18.59 5.04
N LEU A 20 13.46 17.61 5.07
CA LEU A 20 14.75 17.60 5.76
C LEU A 20 14.68 17.59 7.30
N GLY A 21 14.22 16.47 7.87
CA GLY A 21 14.68 16.02 9.19
C GLY A 21 13.60 15.50 10.14
N CYS A 22 13.09 14.29 9.87
CA CYS A 22 12.69 13.22 10.79
C CYS A 22 12.15 12.09 9.91
N ASP A 23 13.06 11.47 9.16
CA ASP A 23 12.84 10.14 8.60
C ASP A 23 13.13 9.16 9.75
N ASP A 24 12.10 8.48 10.26
CA ASP A 24 12.26 7.43 11.27
C ASP A 24 12.64 6.08 10.64
N ASP A 25 12.67 6.01 9.30
CA ASP A 25 13.43 5.00 8.59
C ASP A 25 14.89 5.45 8.48
N LYS A 26 15.79 4.65 9.06
CA LYS A 26 17.23 4.81 8.84
C LYS A 26 17.51 4.87 7.34
N ASP A 27 18.06 5.99 6.87
CA ASP A 27 18.83 6.17 5.64
C ASP A 27 18.77 4.96 4.70
N ARG A 28 17.70 4.83 3.91
CA ARG A 28 17.90 4.37 2.53
C ARG A 28 18.14 5.61 1.71
N ASP A 29 19.41 5.93 1.62
CA ASP A 29 19.99 6.92 0.72
C ASP A 29 19.53 6.59 -0.73
N TRP A 30 18.34 7.05 -1.13
CA TRP A 30 17.87 6.94 -2.51
C TRP A 30 18.53 8.06 -3.32
N THR A 31 19.83 7.89 -3.50
CA THR A 31 20.47 8.35 -4.72
C THR A 31 20.15 7.32 -5.80
N PRO A 32 19.71 7.70 -7.02
CA PRO A 32 19.76 6.80 -8.15
C PRO A 32 21.24 6.57 -8.48
N SER A 33 21.90 5.70 -7.71
CA SER A 33 23.28 5.30 -7.96
C SER A 33 23.26 4.22 -9.04
N LEU A 34 23.39 4.69 -10.29
CA LEU A 34 23.96 3.87 -11.34
C LEU A 34 25.43 3.62 -10.97
N GLY A 35 25.69 2.51 -10.28
CA GLY A 35 27.02 1.91 -10.16
C GLY A 35 27.57 1.83 -8.73
N GLY A 36 27.71 0.60 -8.24
CA GLY A 36 28.51 0.26 -7.05
C GLY A 36 28.10 -1.08 -6.44
N GLU A 37 28.96 -2.08 -6.54
CA GLU A 37 28.76 -3.46 -6.08
C GLU A 37 28.44 -3.55 -4.56
N GLN A 38 27.16 -3.72 -4.20
CA GLN A 38 26.75 -4.40 -2.97
C GLN A 38 26.60 -5.90 -3.29
N ASN A 39 27.11 -6.76 -2.41
CA ASN A 39 26.95 -8.21 -2.52
C ASN A 39 25.46 -8.57 -2.71
N ASP A 40 25.14 -9.06 -3.89
CA ASP A 40 23.82 -8.95 -4.53
C ASP A 40 22.80 -9.95 -3.94
N VAL A 41 22.16 -9.59 -2.81
CA VAL A 41 21.12 -10.42 -2.15
C VAL A 41 19.84 -10.51 -3.00
N GLU A 42 19.69 -9.61 -3.98
CA GLU A 42 18.50 -9.48 -4.81
C GLU A 42 18.67 -10.04 -6.23
N LYS A 43 19.89 -10.33 -6.68
CA LYS A 43 20.16 -10.82 -8.02
C LYS A 43 21.28 -11.85 -8.04
N ARG A 44 21.08 -12.92 -8.82
CA ARG A 44 22.04 -14.02 -9.00
C ARG A 44 22.04 -14.46 -10.45
N THR A 45 23.04 -15.28 -10.83
CA THR A 45 23.17 -15.78 -12.19
C THR A 45 23.39 -17.29 -12.22
N VAL A 46 23.05 -17.90 -13.36
CA VAL A 46 23.38 -19.28 -13.70
C VAL A 46 23.74 -19.35 -15.18
N VAL A 47 24.76 -20.13 -15.50
CA VAL A 47 25.16 -20.39 -16.89
C VAL A 47 24.52 -21.71 -17.33
N SER A 48 23.87 -21.70 -18.48
CA SER A 48 23.32 -22.88 -19.13
C SER A 48 24.14 -23.23 -20.37
N GLU A 49 24.37 -24.52 -20.59
CA GLU A 49 24.81 -25.03 -21.89
C GLU A 49 23.70 -24.85 -22.94
N LYS A 50 24.07 -24.92 -24.22
CA LYS A 50 23.12 -24.82 -25.35
C LYS A 50 22.11 -25.96 -25.44
N GLY A 51 22.29 -27.01 -24.64
CA GLY A 51 21.51 -28.23 -24.64
C GLY A 51 21.76 -29.01 -23.36
N PRO A 52 21.18 -30.21 -23.22
CA PRO A 52 21.41 -31.02 -22.03
C PRO A 52 22.90 -31.34 -21.83
N GLN A 53 23.37 -31.21 -20.59
CA GLN A 53 24.71 -31.61 -20.17
C GLN A 53 24.96 -33.09 -20.52
N LYS A 54 26.23 -33.47 -20.70
CA LYS A 54 26.60 -34.84 -21.09
C LYS A 54 25.99 -35.89 -20.15
N GLY A 55 25.14 -36.76 -20.69
CA GLY A 55 24.47 -37.84 -19.95
C GLY A 55 23.14 -37.44 -19.30
N GLN A 56 22.74 -36.17 -19.40
CA GLN A 56 21.44 -35.67 -18.97
C GLN A 56 20.44 -35.69 -20.14
N LYS A 57 19.14 -35.81 -19.82
CA LYS A 57 18.06 -35.77 -20.83
C LYS A 57 17.57 -34.35 -21.11
N HIS A 58 17.47 -33.53 -20.07
CA HIS A 58 16.88 -32.19 -20.13
C HIS A 58 17.73 -31.11 -19.45
N ARG A 59 18.47 -31.46 -18.39
CA ARG A 59 19.27 -30.53 -17.57
C ARG A 59 20.41 -29.94 -18.38
N SER A 60 20.49 -28.62 -18.45
CA SER A 60 21.52 -27.86 -19.16
C SER A 60 22.38 -26.97 -18.25
N SER A 61 22.11 -26.95 -16.93
CA SER A 61 22.95 -26.25 -15.94
C SER A 61 23.22 -27.08 -14.69
N ASP A 62 24.18 -26.63 -13.89
CA ASP A 62 24.34 -27.05 -12.50
C ASP A 62 23.17 -26.57 -11.64
N ASP A 63 23.07 -27.11 -10.42
CA ASP A 63 22.10 -26.65 -9.43
C ASP A 63 22.42 -25.20 -9.00
N PHE A 64 21.39 -24.37 -8.90
CA PHE A 64 21.46 -23.02 -8.37
C PHE A 64 20.39 -22.81 -7.29
N SER A 65 20.51 -21.68 -6.58
CA SER A 65 19.76 -21.44 -5.35
C SER A 65 19.07 -20.08 -5.37
N THR A 66 17.78 -20.09 -5.01
CA THR A 66 17.00 -18.92 -4.60
C THR A 66 16.88 -18.82 -3.08
N LYS A 67 17.39 -19.80 -2.34
CA LYS A 67 17.38 -19.80 -0.87
C LYS A 67 18.14 -18.59 -0.34
N GLY A 68 17.53 -17.90 0.62
CA GLY A 68 18.08 -16.70 1.25
C GLY A 68 17.91 -15.41 0.44
N MET A 69 17.21 -15.43 -0.70
CA MET A 69 16.74 -14.21 -1.37
C MET A 69 15.41 -13.73 -0.74
N ASN A 70 15.08 -12.46 -0.94
CA ASN A 70 13.82 -11.85 -0.49
C ASN A 70 12.59 -12.54 -1.12
N SER A 71 11.43 -12.47 -0.45
CA SER A 71 10.15 -12.94 -0.99
C SER A 71 9.58 -11.97 -2.03
N GLY A 72 8.73 -12.46 -2.93
CA GLY A 72 8.06 -11.68 -3.96
C GLY A 72 7.88 -12.51 -5.23
N LYS A 73 8.33 -11.97 -6.37
CA LYS A 73 8.41 -12.68 -7.65
C LYS A 73 9.84 -12.77 -8.15
N ILE A 74 10.13 -13.73 -9.03
CA ILE A 74 11.45 -13.89 -9.67
C ILE A 74 11.35 -13.40 -11.10
N LEU A 75 12.15 -12.40 -11.47
CA LEU A 75 12.39 -11.99 -12.85
C LEU A 75 13.58 -12.75 -13.42
N TRP A 76 13.37 -13.45 -14.52
CA TRP A 76 14.35 -14.23 -15.26
C TRP A 76 14.80 -13.48 -16.52
N THR A 77 16.00 -12.92 -16.53
CA THR A 77 16.60 -12.25 -17.69
C THR A 77 17.57 -13.19 -18.37
N CYS A 78 17.39 -13.42 -19.67
CA CYS A 78 18.30 -14.17 -20.54
C CYS A 78 19.11 -13.18 -21.38
N ASP A 79 20.39 -13.48 -21.59
CA ASP A 79 21.26 -12.66 -22.46
C ASP A 79 20.98 -12.81 -23.97
N ASP A 80 20.02 -13.65 -24.36
CA ASP A 80 19.52 -13.83 -25.72
C ASP A 80 17.98 -13.91 -25.73
N ASP A 81 17.35 -13.00 -26.46
CA ASP A 81 15.88 -12.87 -26.57
C ASP A 81 15.22 -14.08 -27.27
N ASN A 82 15.98 -14.88 -28.04
CA ASN A 82 15.44 -15.99 -28.83
C ASN A 82 15.39 -17.31 -28.07
N ILE A 83 16.07 -17.38 -26.91
CA ILE A 83 16.16 -18.59 -26.12
C ILE A 83 14.93 -18.70 -25.22
N THR A 84 14.34 -19.89 -25.21
CA THR A 84 13.38 -20.28 -24.17
C THR A 84 13.95 -21.45 -23.37
N PHE A 85 13.55 -21.56 -22.11
CA PHE A 85 14.05 -22.56 -21.19
C PHE A 85 13.03 -22.90 -20.11
N ASP A 86 13.22 -24.03 -19.45
CA ASP A 86 12.49 -24.43 -18.26
C ASP A 86 13.39 -24.28 -17.02
N VAL A 87 12.77 -24.15 -15.85
CA VAL A 87 13.43 -24.27 -14.56
C VAL A 87 12.79 -25.43 -13.82
N ASN A 88 13.61 -26.40 -13.44
CA ASN A 88 13.21 -27.59 -12.71
C ASN A 88 13.83 -27.62 -11.31
N ILE A 89 13.30 -28.48 -10.44
CA ILE A 89 13.75 -28.71 -9.07
C ILE A 89 14.31 -30.12 -8.99
N ASN A 90 15.59 -30.23 -8.66
CA ASN A 90 16.27 -31.47 -8.34
C ASN A 90 15.70 -32.05 -7.04
N LYS A 91 14.96 -33.15 -7.15
CA LYS A 91 14.32 -33.83 -6.00
C LYS A 91 14.75 -35.28 -5.95
N SER A 92 14.77 -35.87 -4.75
CA SER A 92 15.00 -37.32 -4.62
C SER A 92 13.90 -38.09 -5.37
N GLY A 93 14.28 -38.82 -6.43
CA GLY A 93 13.35 -39.54 -7.29
C GLY A 93 13.15 -38.84 -8.64
N THR A 94 11.93 -38.37 -8.91
CA THR A 94 11.61 -37.63 -10.13
C THR A 94 11.71 -36.13 -9.87
N ASP A 95 12.45 -35.44 -10.71
CA ASP A 95 12.58 -33.98 -10.64
C ASP A 95 11.23 -33.29 -10.82
N GLY A 96 11.02 -32.23 -10.04
CA GLY A 96 9.83 -31.39 -10.19
C GLY A 96 10.05 -30.37 -11.30
N VAL A 97 8.99 -30.02 -12.02
CA VAL A 97 8.98 -28.85 -12.90
C VAL A 97 8.56 -27.64 -12.07
N PHE A 98 9.36 -26.57 -12.07
CA PHE A 98 8.99 -25.32 -11.38
C PHE A 98 8.32 -24.36 -12.35
N ALA A 99 8.95 -24.09 -13.50
CA ALA A 99 8.40 -23.23 -14.54
C ALA A 99 8.85 -23.71 -15.92
N THR A 100 8.00 -23.54 -16.92
CA THR A 100 8.27 -23.98 -18.30
C THR A 100 8.15 -22.84 -19.28
N SER A 101 8.85 -22.93 -20.41
CA SER A 101 8.77 -21.95 -21.50
C SER A 101 9.05 -20.51 -21.05
N LEU A 102 9.98 -20.35 -20.11
CA LEU A 102 10.52 -19.05 -19.74
C LEU A 102 11.29 -18.47 -20.91
N TYR A 103 11.20 -17.15 -21.07
CA TYR A 103 11.85 -16.35 -22.09
C TYR A 103 12.53 -15.15 -21.42
N ASN A 104 13.23 -14.33 -22.19
CA ASN A 104 13.88 -13.16 -21.61
C ASN A 104 12.87 -12.24 -20.89
N ASN A 105 13.17 -11.92 -19.64
CA ASN A 105 12.37 -11.15 -18.68
C ASN A 105 11.13 -11.86 -18.17
N ALA A 106 10.98 -13.18 -18.32
CA ALA A 106 9.83 -13.88 -17.74
C ALA A 106 9.74 -13.69 -16.21
N ILE A 107 8.54 -13.55 -15.67
CA ILE A 107 8.29 -13.46 -14.21
C ILE A 107 7.58 -14.72 -13.71
N THR A 108 8.03 -15.25 -12.58
CA THR A 108 7.38 -16.37 -11.86
C THR A 108 7.18 -16.04 -10.40
N ASP A 109 6.32 -16.80 -9.70
CA ASP A 109 6.25 -16.71 -8.24
C ASP A 109 7.58 -17.11 -7.58
N PHE A 110 7.85 -16.58 -6.40
CA PHE A 110 9.04 -16.95 -5.65
C PHE A 110 8.97 -18.37 -5.11
N ILE A 111 10.08 -19.10 -5.25
CA ILE A 111 10.32 -20.37 -4.58
C ILE A 111 11.63 -20.27 -3.80
N SER A 112 11.66 -20.77 -2.56
CA SER A 112 12.90 -20.92 -1.80
C SER A 112 13.46 -22.33 -2.00
N SER A 113 14.52 -22.46 -2.79
CA SER A 113 15.16 -23.75 -3.09
C SER A 113 16.66 -23.58 -3.34
N ASP A 114 17.43 -24.61 -3.01
CA ASP A 114 18.86 -24.76 -3.32
C ASP A 114 19.13 -25.82 -4.40
N LYS A 115 18.07 -26.19 -5.14
CA LYS A 115 18.03 -27.33 -6.06
C LYS A 115 17.46 -27.00 -7.43
N LEU A 116 17.41 -25.72 -7.81
CA LEU A 116 16.90 -25.32 -9.11
C LEU A 116 17.93 -25.62 -10.20
N TYR A 117 17.50 -25.94 -11.41
CA TYR A 117 18.40 -26.05 -12.56
C TYR A 117 17.67 -25.70 -13.86
N ILE A 118 18.43 -25.25 -14.86
CA ILE A 118 17.91 -24.92 -16.18
C ILE A 118 17.73 -26.20 -16.99
N ALA A 119 16.59 -26.32 -17.65
CA ALA A 119 16.22 -27.48 -18.43
C ALA A 119 15.66 -27.09 -19.80
N ASN A 120 15.76 -28.01 -20.76
CA ASN A 120 15.14 -27.93 -22.09
C ASN A 120 15.36 -26.58 -22.81
N PRO A 121 16.59 -26.06 -22.91
CA PRO A 121 16.83 -24.83 -23.67
C PRO A 121 16.47 -25.06 -25.14
N LYS A 122 15.73 -24.11 -25.72
CA LYS A 122 15.39 -24.08 -27.14
C LYS A 122 16.07 -22.90 -27.81
N ASN A 123 16.41 -23.06 -29.09
CA ASN A 123 17.08 -22.06 -29.94
C ASN A 123 18.49 -21.62 -29.49
N ALA A 124 19.01 -22.14 -28.38
CA ALA A 124 20.37 -21.86 -27.95
C ALA A 124 21.39 -22.47 -28.92
N THR A 125 22.26 -21.63 -29.48
CA THR A 125 23.36 -22.09 -30.37
C THR A 125 24.70 -22.21 -29.64
N GLN A 126 24.81 -21.56 -28.48
CA GLN A 126 25.97 -21.51 -27.59
C GLN A 126 25.48 -21.46 -26.13
N SER A 127 26.41 -21.55 -25.17
CA SER A 127 26.08 -21.33 -23.76
C SER A 127 25.55 -19.91 -23.54
N PHE A 128 24.66 -19.76 -22.58
CA PHE A 128 23.94 -18.52 -22.32
C PHE A 128 23.77 -18.31 -20.81
N THR A 129 23.54 -17.07 -20.41
CA THR A 129 23.46 -16.66 -19.00
C THR A 129 22.04 -16.26 -18.66
N ILE A 130 21.54 -16.83 -17.57
CA ILE A 130 20.31 -16.39 -16.95
C ILE A 130 20.65 -15.63 -15.69
N THR A 131 20.18 -14.39 -15.62
CA THR A 131 20.14 -13.57 -14.42
C THR A 131 18.75 -13.71 -13.80
N TYR A 132 18.66 -13.97 -12.50
CA TYR A 132 17.39 -13.99 -11.79
C TYR A 132 17.42 -13.01 -10.62
N ARG A 133 16.41 -12.14 -10.54
CA ARG A 133 16.28 -11.14 -9.47
C ARG A 133 14.93 -11.18 -8.79
N ILE A 134 14.86 -10.74 -7.53
CA ILE A 134 13.59 -10.59 -6.82
C ILE A 134 12.93 -9.27 -7.23
N ILE A 135 11.64 -9.33 -7.57
CA ILE A 135 10.76 -8.17 -7.60
C ILE A 135 9.92 -8.24 -6.32
N PRO A 136 10.05 -7.27 -5.40
CA PRO A 136 9.24 -7.25 -4.18
C PRO A 136 7.76 -7.04 -4.51
N ASP A 137 6.89 -7.61 -3.68
CA ASP A 137 5.44 -7.40 -3.77
C ASP A 137 5.10 -6.03 -3.15
N GLU A 138 5.24 -4.96 -3.93
CA GLU A 138 5.00 -3.59 -3.48
C GLU A 138 3.59 -3.11 -3.85
N GLY A 139 2.88 -2.55 -2.86
CA GLY A 139 1.76 -1.62 -3.07
C GLY A 139 0.56 -2.08 -3.90
N GLY A 140 0.43 -3.38 -4.21
CA GLY A 140 -0.64 -3.91 -5.07
C GLY A 140 -0.31 -3.91 -6.56
N TYR A 141 0.93 -3.57 -6.95
CA TYR A 141 1.42 -3.67 -8.32
C TYR A 141 1.40 -5.12 -8.79
N CYS A 142 1.01 -5.33 -10.06
CA CYS A 142 1.12 -6.62 -10.70
C CYS A 142 2.05 -6.51 -11.91
N TYR A 143 3.11 -7.32 -11.89
CA TYR A 143 4.10 -7.38 -12.97
C TYR A 143 3.87 -8.65 -13.77
N VAL A 144 3.58 -8.48 -15.05
CA VAL A 144 3.34 -9.58 -15.99
C VAL A 144 4.27 -9.37 -17.16
N THR A 145 4.81 -10.45 -17.68
CA THR A 145 5.59 -10.39 -18.91
C THR A 145 4.85 -11.11 -20.00
N SER A 146 5.05 -10.67 -21.24
CA SER A 146 4.55 -11.32 -22.43
C SER A 146 5.69 -11.59 -23.40
N ALA A 147 5.67 -12.75 -24.04
CA ALA A 147 6.43 -12.98 -25.25
C ALA A 147 5.93 -12.04 -26.37
N SER A 148 6.74 -11.84 -27.42
CA SER A 148 6.35 -11.05 -28.60
C SER A 148 5.29 -11.72 -29.48
N SER A 149 5.00 -13.00 -29.23
CA SER A 149 4.05 -13.82 -29.98
C SER A 149 3.51 -14.92 -29.06
N PRO A 150 2.44 -15.65 -29.44
CA PRO A 150 1.95 -16.78 -28.67
C PRO A 150 3.07 -17.79 -28.34
N LEU A 151 3.04 -18.33 -27.12
CA LEU A 151 3.99 -19.32 -26.64
C LEU A 151 3.92 -20.60 -27.49
N ASP A 152 5.00 -21.38 -27.51
CA ASP A 152 5.07 -22.64 -28.26
C ASP A 152 3.85 -23.55 -27.98
N GLY A 153 3.12 -23.90 -29.03
CA GLY A 153 1.94 -24.76 -28.94
C GLY A 153 0.66 -24.08 -28.45
N GLN A 154 0.68 -22.75 -28.25
CA GLN A 154 -0.49 -21.94 -27.93
C GLN A 154 -0.96 -21.16 -29.16
N GLU A 155 -2.27 -20.99 -29.30
CA GLU A 155 -2.85 -20.19 -30.40
C GLU A 155 -2.81 -18.69 -30.09
N HIS A 156 -3.11 -18.31 -28.84
CA HIS A 156 -3.28 -16.92 -28.44
C HIS A 156 -2.37 -16.49 -27.29
N ARG A 157 -2.15 -17.37 -26.33
CA ARG A 157 -1.48 -17.08 -25.06
C ARG A 157 -0.02 -16.72 -25.27
N SER A 158 0.38 -15.55 -24.78
CA SER A 158 1.78 -15.07 -24.81
C SER A 158 2.37 -14.84 -23.42
N SER A 159 1.63 -15.07 -22.33
CA SER A 159 2.13 -15.03 -20.94
C SER A 159 1.70 -16.23 -20.11
N ALA A 160 2.34 -16.38 -18.94
CA ALA A 160 1.81 -17.19 -17.85
C ALA A 160 0.51 -16.59 -17.30
N ASN A 161 -0.23 -17.38 -16.51
CA ASN A 161 -1.39 -16.89 -15.78
C ASN A 161 -0.96 -15.89 -14.69
N PHE A 162 -1.77 -14.86 -14.47
CA PHE A 162 -1.62 -13.87 -13.42
C PHE A 162 -2.97 -13.51 -12.83
N GLU A 163 -2.93 -12.79 -11.71
CA GLU A 163 -4.10 -12.22 -11.05
C GLU A 163 -3.81 -10.75 -10.78
N LEU A 164 -4.83 -9.91 -10.88
CA LEU A 164 -4.75 -8.55 -10.39
C LEU A 164 -5.00 -8.55 -8.89
N GLY A 165 -4.38 -7.61 -8.17
CA GLY A 165 -4.56 -7.46 -6.73
C GLY A 165 -5.96 -6.92 -6.38
N ARG A 166 -6.08 -6.29 -5.22
CA ARG A 166 -7.36 -5.77 -4.72
C ARG A 166 -7.68 -4.33 -5.14
N SER A 167 -6.80 -3.68 -5.90
CA SER A 167 -7.07 -2.30 -6.36
C SER A 167 -8.32 -2.30 -7.24
N PRO A 168 -9.28 -1.38 -7.07
CA PRO A 168 -10.47 -1.33 -7.90
C PRO A 168 -10.16 -1.00 -9.36
N ARG A 169 -8.99 -0.42 -9.62
CA ARG A 169 -8.57 0.00 -10.95
C ARG A 169 -7.05 -0.07 -11.11
N TYR A 170 -6.63 -0.21 -12.35
CA TYR A 170 -5.23 -0.28 -12.74
C TYR A 170 -4.93 0.62 -13.94
N ILE A 171 -3.79 1.31 -13.90
CA ILE A 171 -3.17 1.91 -15.09
C ILE A 171 -2.14 0.90 -15.61
N VAL A 172 -2.24 0.59 -16.90
CA VAL A 172 -1.30 -0.28 -17.60
C VAL A 172 -0.08 0.52 -18.04
N GLU A 173 1.12 0.05 -17.71
CA GLU A 173 2.37 0.51 -18.31
C GLU A 173 3.03 -0.62 -19.11
N CYS A 174 3.36 -0.35 -20.37
CA CYS A 174 4.11 -1.25 -21.24
C CYS A 174 4.84 -0.45 -22.34
N ASP A 175 5.63 -1.12 -23.17
CA ASP A 175 6.32 -0.45 -24.28
C ASP A 175 5.32 0.25 -25.23
N ALA A 176 5.61 1.50 -25.60
CA ALA A 176 4.75 2.29 -26.47
C ALA A 176 4.55 1.65 -27.85
N GLY A 177 3.31 1.67 -28.35
CA GLY A 177 2.93 1.13 -29.66
C GLY A 177 2.66 -0.37 -29.69
N ILE A 178 2.84 -1.07 -28.56
CA ILE A 178 2.35 -2.44 -28.37
C ILE A 178 0.89 -2.40 -27.92
N SER A 179 0.07 -3.28 -28.48
CA SER A 179 -1.27 -3.57 -27.96
C SER A 179 -1.49 -5.05 -27.78
N PHE A 180 -2.37 -5.46 -26.88
CA PHE A 180 -2.65 -6.87 -26.59
C PHE A 180 -4.07 -7.07 -26.05
N THR A 181 -4.48 -8.33 -25.92
CA THR A 181 -5.72 -8.73 -25.25
C THR A 181 -5.36 -9.34 -23.89
N ILE A 182 -6.18 -9.12 -22.88
CA ILE A 182 -6.16 -9.87 -21.62
C ILE A 182 -7.32 -10.85 -21.66
N ARG A 183 -7.03 -12.15 -21.56
CA ARG A 183 -8.03 -13.22 -21.57
C ARG A 183 -8.03 -13.95 -20.23
N GLN A 184 -9.15 -14.60 -19.90
CA GLN A 184 -9.26 -15.49 -18.75
C GLN A 184 -9.20 -16.95 -19.21
N ASP A 185 -8.30 -17.72 -18.60
CA ASP A 185 -8.16 -19.16 -18.77
C ASP A 185 -9.29 -19.89 -18.03
N VAL A 186 -10.26 -20.39 -18.79
CA VAL A 186 -11.42 -21.11 -18.26
C VAL A 186 -11.62 -22.43 -18.99
N SER A 187 -12.25 -23.40 -18.34
CA SER A 187 -12.58 -24.66 -19.01
C SER A 187 -13.49 -24.43 -20.21
N GLY A 188 -13.01 -24.80 -21.40
CA GLY A 188 -13.73 -24.62 -22.66
C GLY A 188 -13.08 -23.53 -23.53
N SER A 189 -13.80 -22.44 -23.75
CA SER A 189 -13.32 -21.31 -24.56
C SER A 189 -12.97 -20.12 -23.67
N ASP A 190 -11.72 -19.68 -23.77
CA ASP A 190 -11.21 -18.54 -23.02
C ASP A 190 -11.95 -17.25 -23.39
N LYS A 191 -12.15 -16.39 -22.39
CA LYS A 191 -12.92 -15.16 -22.53
C LYS A 191 -11.98 -13.97 -22.66
N ASP A 192 -12.29 -13.07 -23.59
CA ASP A 192 -11.63 -11.77 -23.66
C ASP A 192 -12.18 -10.90 -22.51
N VAL A 193 -11.29 -10.48 -21.62
CA VAL A 193 -11.60 -9.61 -20.47
C VAL A 193 -11.37 -8.15 -20.86
N PHE A 194 -10.22 -7.87 -21.48
CA PHE A 194 -9.89 -6.56 -22.04
C PHE A 194 -9.28 -6.76 -23.42
N THR A 195 -9.70 -5.98 -24.40
CA THR A 195 -9.18 -6.05 -25.77
C THR A 195 -8.45 -4.78 -26.12
N ASN A 196 -7.39 -4.89 -26.92
CA ASN A 196 -6.65 -3.74 -27.45
C ASN A 196 -6.10 -2.83 -26.33
N VAL A 197 -5.61 -3.46 -25.26
CA VAL A 197 -4.95 -2.83 -24.13
C VAL A 197 -3.60 -2.27 -24.59
N GLU A 198 -3.32 -1.03 -24.25
CA GLU A 198 -2.14 -0.27 -24.66
C GLU A 198 -1.52 0.43 -23.44
N ASN A 199 -0.30 0.96 -23.61
CA ASN A 199 0.34 1.77 -22.57
C ASN A 199 -0.54 2.97 -22.17
N GLY A 200 -0.77 3.15 -20.88
CA GLY A 200 -1.66 4.15 -20.31
C GLY A 200 -3.13 3.75 -20.23
N ALA A 201 -3.51 2.54 -20.67
CA ALA A 201 -4.89 2.07 -20.54
C ALA A 201 -5.32 2.00 -19.07
N VAL A 202 -6.54 2.46 -18.81
CA VAL A 202 -7.18 2.41 -17.49
C VAL A 202 -8.15 1.24 -17.47
N LEU A 203 -7.95 0.29 -16.56
CA LEU A 203 -8.73 -0.94 -16.45
C LEU A 203 -9.41 -1.00 -15.09
N ASP A 204 -10.75 -1.07 -15.07
CA ASP A 204 -11.47 -1.44 -13.85
C ASP A 204 -11.18 -2.91 -13.52
N ASN A 205 -10.88 -3.22 -12.26
CA ASN A 205 -10.47 -4.56 -11.87
C ASN A 205 -11.64 -5.56 -12.06
N PRO A 206 -11.47 -6.63 -12.84
CA PRO A 206 -12.52 -7.61 -13.07
C PRO A 206 -12.68 -8.58 -11.89
N TYR A 207 -11.78 -8.57 -10.91
CA TYR A 207 -11.71 -9.51 -9.78
C TYR A 207 -11.76 -10.98 -10.23
N MET A 208 -10.99 -11.28 -11.28
CA MET A 208 -10.89 -12.61 -11.90
C MET A 208 -9.53 -13.24 -11.63
N ASP A 209 -9.52 -14.57 -11.53
CA ASP A 209 -8.32 -15.39 -11.47
C ASP A 209 -7.88 -15.86 -12.88
N LYS A 210 -6.62 -16.31 -12.99
CA LYS A 210 -6.05 -16.93 -14.20
C LYS A 210 -6.17 -16.08 -15.48
N LEU A 211 -5.89 -14.79 -15.34
CA LEU A 211 -5.75 -13.89 -16.48
C LEU A 211 -4.44 -14.19 -17.23
N TYR A 212 -4.41 -13.94 -18.53
CA TYR A 212 -3.18 -14.01 -19.31
C TYR A 212 -3.20 -13.02 -20.48
N ILE A 213 -2.01 -12.59 -20.90
CA ILE A 213 -1.82 -11.74 -22.07
C ILE A 213 -1.90 -12.63 -23.32
N ALA A 214 -2.68 -12.16 -24.29
CA ALA A 214 -2.96 -12.83 -25.54
C ALA A 214 -2.76 -11.88 -26.72
N ASP A 215 -2.42 -12.47 -27.86
CA ASP A 215 -2.39 -11.81 -29.17
C ASP A 215 -1.65 -10.46 -29.19
N PRO A 216 -0.39 -10.39 -28.71
CA PRO A 216 0.38 -9.15 -28.72
C PRO A 216 0.63 -8.68 -30.15
N LYS A 217 0.39 -7.40 -30.40
CA LYS A 217 0.59 -6.73 -31.70
C LYS A 217 1.76 -5.78 -31.61
N ASN A 218 2.54 -5.71 -32.69
CA ASN A 218 3.73 -4.84 -32.85
C ASN A 218 4.89 -5.12 -31.87
N ALA A 219 4.78 -6.13 -31.00
CA ALA A 219 5.87 -6.55 -30.14
C ALA A 219 6.98 -7.23 -30.97
N LYS A 220 8.19 -6.65 -30.97
CA LYS A 220 9.36 -7.22 -31.67
C LYS A 220 10.17 -8.18 -30.80
N LYS A 221 10.03 -8.05 -29.48
CA LYS A 221 10.69 -8.82 -28.43
C LYS A 221 9.71 -8.99 -27.27
N SER A 222 10.07 -9.82 -26.29
CA SER A 222 9.30 -9.89 -25.04
C SER A 222 9.23 -8.51 -24.37
N PHE A 223 8.12 -8.26 -23.68
CA PHE A 223 7.85 -6.99 -23.02
C PHE A 223 7.23 -7.23 -21.65
N THR A 224 7.38 -6.22 -20.78
CA THR A 224 6.75 -6.21 -19.46
C THR A 224 5.49 -5.36 -19.52
N VAL A 225 4.46 -5.82 -18.83
CA VAL A 225 3.21 -5.12 -18.55
C VAL A 225 3.14 -4.94 -17.04
N ILE A 226 3.08 -3.69 -16.61
CA ILE A 226 2.95 -3.31 -15.21
C ILE A 226 1.52 -2.82 -15.03
N PHE A 227 0.75 -3.50 -14.20
CA PHE A 227 -0.53 -3.01 -13.72
C PHE A 227 -0.28 -2.22 -12.45
N LYS A 228 -0.24 -0.89 -12.59
CA LYS A 228 -0.10 0.03 -11.47
C LYS A 228 -1.48 0.23 -10.84
N PRO A 229 -1.64 -0.01 -9.53
CA PRO A 229 -2.87 0.34 -8.82
C PRO A 229 -3.17 1.80 -9.08
N SER A 230 -4.31 2.05 -9.72
CA SER A 230 -4.86 3.40 -9.77
C SER A 230 -5.83 3.50 -8.62
N ILE A 231 -5.41 4.14 -7.54
CA ILE A 231 -6.35 4.76 -6.62
C ILE A 231 -6.74 6.06 -7.32
N ASP A 232 -7.52 5.95 -8.41
CA ASP A 232 -7.96 7.09 -9.22
C ASP A 232 -8.80 8.08 -8.44
N ASP A 233 -9.13 7.74 -7.19
CA ASP A 233 -9.67 8.71 -6.28
C ASP A 233 -9.28 8.46 -4.81
N THR A 234 -8.14 9.00 -4.39
CA THR A 234 -7.79 9.12 -2.96
C THR A 234 -8.86 9.89 -2.18
N ARG A 235 -9.75 10.65 -2.83
CA ARG A 235 -10.91 11.29 -2.19
C ARG A 235 -12.04 10.32 -1.86
N ASN A 236 -12.05 9.08 -2.36
CA ASN A 236 -13.17 8.14 -2.19
C ASN A 236 -12.74 6.73 -1.75
N TRP A 237 -11.61 6.58 -1.06
CA TRP A 237 -11.06 5.25 -0.77
C TRP A 237 -11.91 4.45 0.23
N MET A 238 -12.65 5.09 1.14
CA MET A 238 -13.52 4.39 2.08
C MET A 238 -14.82 3.90 1.42
N THR A 239 -15.23 4.50 0.30
CA THR A 239 -16.49 4.19 -0.41
C THR A 239 -16.60 2.71 -0.83
N ALA A 240 -15.49 2.07 -1.18
CA ALA A 240 -15.48 0.67 -1.60
C ALA A 240 -15.50 -0.34 -0.44
N LEU A 241 -15.36 0.14 0.81
CA LEU A 241 -15.30 -0.70 2.01
C LEU A 241 -16.71 -1.07 2.51
N SER A 242 -16.82 -2.17 3.24
CA SER A 242 -18.10 -2.61 3.83
C SER A 242 -18.56 -1.66 4.94
N ASP A 243 -19.86 -1.38 4.98
CA ASP A 243 -20.51 -0.61 6.05
C ASP A 243 -20.39 -1.27 7.43
N ASP A 244 -20.21 -2.60 7.46
CA ASP A 244 -20.10 -3.37 8.69
C ASP A 244 -18.73 -3.24 9.38
N LEU A 245 -17.71 -2.68 8.73
CA LEU A 245 -16.39 -2.51 9.33
C LEU A 245 -16.44 -1.44 10.43
N TYR A 246 -15.89 -1.74 11.60
CA TYR A 246 -15.59 -0.71 12.58
C TYR A 246 -14.42 0.15 12.11
N LEU A 247 -14.41 1.44 12.48
CA LEU A 247 -13.30 2.33 12.10
C LEU A 247 -11.95 1.84 12.61
N TYR A 248 -11.90 1.14 13.75
CA TYR A 248 -10.68 0.57 14.29
C TYR A 248 -10.14 -0.64 13.51
N GLU A 249 -10.95 -1.24 12.62
CA GLU A 249 -10.51 -2.31 11.73
C GLU A 249 -9.77 -1.75 10.49
N LEU A 250 -9.78 -0.43 10.32
CA LEU A 250 -9.16 0.26 9.19
C LEU A 250 -7.79 0.81 9.58
N SER A 251 -6.85 0.77 8.64
CA SER A 251 -5.65 1.61 8.69
C SER A 251 -5.98 2.96 8.05
N ILE A 252 -6.14 4.00 8.88
CA ILE A 252 -6.57 5.32 8.45
C ILE A 252 -5.37 6.28 8.50
N PRO A 253 -4.96 6.89 7.37
CA PRO A 253 -3.89 7.88 7.38
C PRO A 253 -4.37 9.18 8.05
N GLY A 254 -3.48 9.77 8.86
CA GLY A 254 -3.74 11.00 9.60
C GLY A 254 -2.60 12.00 9.53
N THR A 255 -2.90 13.25 9.90
CA THR A 255 -1.91 14.34 9.95
C THR A 255 -1.84 14.98 11.35
N HIS A 256 -0.62 15.18 11.84
CA HIS A 256 -0.32 15.89 13.08
C HIS A 256 -0.36 17.41 12.86
N ASP A 257 -0.96 18.16 13.78
CA ASP A 257 -1.13 19.62 13.68
C ASP A 257 -1.57 20.05 12.27
N SER A 258 -2.72 19.50 11.84
CA SER A 258 -3.12 19.47 10.42
C SER A 258 -3.26 20.86 9.80
N GLY A 259 -3.61 21.87 10.59
CA GLY A 259 -3.83 23.25 10.12
C GLY A 259 -2.55 24.07 9.89
N THR A 260 -1.36 23.52 10.11
CA THR A 260 -0.09 24.24 9.93
C THR A 260 0.38 24.33 8.47
N GLY A 261 -0.40 23.86 7.51
CA GLY A 261 0.03 23.72 6.11
C GLY A 261 0.12 25.00 5.31
N GLU A 262 -0.86 25.91 5.51
CA GLU A 262 -1.14 27.00 4.56
C GLU A 262 -0.28 28.24 4.79
N PHE A 263 -0.35 28.84 5.98
CA PHE A 263 0.29 30.13 6.26
C PHE A 263 1.48 30.06 7.21
N VAL A 264 1.64 28.96 7.96
CA VAL A 264 2.81 28.78 8.83
C VAL A 264 4.07 28.67 7.97
N GLY A 265 5.04 29.55 8.23
CA GLY A 265 6.34 29.56 7.58
C GLY A 265 7.20 28.33 7.94
N ALA A 266 8.23 28.06 7.13
CA ALA A 266 9.17 26.96 7.42
C ALA A 266 9.82 27.13 8.81
N GLY A 267 9.78 26.10 9.64
CA GLY A 267 10.30 26.13 11.00
C GLY A 267 9.66 25.05 11.87
N ILE A 268 9.96 25.10 13.18
CA ILE A 268 9.53 24.09 14.16
C ILE A 268 8.01 23.98 14.31
N SER A 269 7.26 25.01 13.92
CA SER A 269 5.80 25.04 14.02
C SER A 269 5.08 24.52 12.77
N LYS A 270 5.79 24.28 11.66
CA LYS A 270 5.19 23.79 10.42
C LYS A 270 5.20 22.27 10.41
N CYS A 271 4.03 21.64 10.46
CA CYS A 271 3.90 20.18 10.45
C CYS A 271 3.38 19.63 9.12
N GLN A 272 2.75 20.47 8.29
CA GLN A 272 2.18 20.07 7.00
C GLN A 272 2.67 20.97 5.87
N ASN A 273 2.66 20.48 4.63
CA ASN A 273 2.96 21.28 3.43
C ASN A 273 1.71 21.68 2.65
N TYR A 274 0.57 21.09 2.99
CA TYR A 274 -0.69 21.20 2.24
C TYR A 274 -1.81 21.69 3.16
N ASN A 275 -2.76 22.43 2.61
CA ASN A 275 -3.95 22.85 3.37
C ASN A 275 -4.91 21.67 3.60
N ILE A 276 -5.97 21.91 4.38
CA ILE A 276 -6.91 20.86 4.80
C ILE A 276 -7.57 20.19 3.60
N MET A 277 -8.12 20.95 2.65
CA MET A 277 -8.72 20.40 1.43
C MET A 277 -7.74 19.55 0.61
N GLN A 278 -6.47 19.96 0.46
CA GLN A 278 -5.46 19.16 -0.23
C GLN A 278 -5.17 17.85 0.50
N GLN A 279 -5.03 17.88 1.83
CA GLN A 279 -4.87 16.66 2.64
C GLN A 279 -6.04 15.68 2.46
N LEU A 280 -7.28 16.19 2.46
CA LEU A 280 -8.48 15.38 2.18
C LEU A 280 -8.41 14.75 0.78
N ASN A 281 -7.98 15.55 -0.21
CA ASN A 281 -7.81 15.09 -1.58
C ASN A 281 -6.75 14.01 -1.74
N ASP A 282 -5.71 14.02 -0.92
CA ASP A 282 -4.66 13.01 -0.90
C ASP A 282 -5.02 11.76 -0.07
N GLY A 283 -6.21 11.73 0.52
CA GLY A 283 -6.78 10.57 1.20
C GLY A 283 -6.67 10.56 2.72
N ILE A 284 -6.20 11.67 3.33
CA ILE A 284 -6.19 11.83 4.79
C ILE A 284 -7.62 11.84 5.33
N ARG A 285 -7.87 11.08 6.39
CA ARG A 285 -9.18 11.01 7.07
C ARG A 285 -9.08 11.13 8.58
N TYR A 286 -7.89 11.33 9.14
CA TYR A 286 -7.69 11.66 10.54
C TYR A 286 -6.95 12.98 10.69
N PHE A 287 -7.52 13.94 11.40
CA PHE A 287 -6.97 15.30 11.53
C PHE A 287 -6.81 15.67 12.99
N ASP A 288 -5.60 16.09 13.37
CA ASP A 288 -5.30 16.70 14.67
C ASP A 288 -5.48 18.22 14.57
N ILE A 289 -6.61 18.70 15.07
CA ILE A 289 -7.00 20.10 15.08
C ILE A 289 -6.80 20.65 16.49
N ARG A 290 -6.06 21.76 16.59
CA ARG A 290 -5.74 22.41 17.86
C ARG A 290 -6.17 23.86 17.83
N VAL A 291 -7.01 24.25 18.78
CA VAL A 291 -7.63 25.58 18.85
C VAL A 291 -7.30 26.31 20.15
N ASP A 292 -7.37 27.64 20.14
CA ASP A 292 -7.45 28.47 21.34
C ASP A 292 -8.92 28.81 21.73
N GLU A 293 -9.10 29.74 22.67
CA GLU A 293 -10.41 30.22 23.12
C GLU A 293 -11.21 30.97 22.05
N GLU A 294 -10.53 31.64 21.11
CA GLU A 294 -11.15 32.33 19.98
C GLU A 294 -11.49 31.40 18.80
N MET A 295 -11.12 30.12 18.89
CA MET A 295 -11.25 29.11 17.84
C MET A 295 -10.25 29.29 16.67
N ASP A 296 -9.18 30.05 16.88
CA ASP A 296 -8.07 30.14 15.93
C ASP A 296 -7.25 28.84 15.98
N ILE A 297 -6.75 28.38 14.84
CA ILE A 297 -5.89 27.19 14.80
C ILE A 297 -4.48 27.55 15.28
N ARG A 298 -3.97 26.78 16.24
CA ARG A 298 -2.68 27.05 16.91
C ARG A 298 -1.72 25.87 16.87
N HIS A 299 -0.42 26.19 16.79
CA HIS A 299 0.67 25.29 17.18
C HIS A 299 1.42 25.89 18.37
N GLY A 300 1.05 25.49 19.60
CA GLY A 300 1.53 26.14 20.82
C GLY A 300 1.18 27.64 20.80
N ILE A 301 2.19 28.50 20.84
CA ILE A 301 2.01 29.97 20.76
C ILE A 301 1.90 30.51 19.33
N THR A 302 2.01 29.65 18.31
CA THR A 302 2.04 30.07 16.90
C THR A 302 0.62 30.12 16.34
N ASP A 303 0.23 31.26 15.77
CA ASP A 303 -0.94 31.39 14.92
C ASP A 303 -0.75 30.67 13.58
N CYS A 304 -1.75 29.91 13.14
CA CYS A 304 -1.73 29.27 11.82
C CYS A 304 -2.43 30.11 10.74
N ASP A 305 -2.95 31.29 11.09
CA ASP A 305 -3.71 32.23 10.25
C ASP A 305 -4.93 31.58 9.55
N ILE A 306 -5.51 30.55 10.17
CA ILE A 306 -6.81 29.96 9.82
C ILE A 306 -7.59 29.71 11.11
N ASP A 307 -8.92 29.65 11.00
CA ASP A 307 -9.79 29.35 12.15
C ASP A 307 -10.49 27.99 12.00
N PHE A 308 -11.22 27.59 13.04
CA PHE A 308 -12.00 26.34 13.01
C PHE A 308 -13.12 26.37 11.97
N GLU A 309 -13.66 27.53 11.62
CA GLU A 309 -14.71 27.66 10.60
C GLU A 309 -14.18 27.29 9.21
N ASP A 310 -12.95 27.70 8.88
CA ASP A 310 -12.26 27.32 7.64
C ASP A 310 -12.10 25.79 7.55
N VAL A 311 -11.58 25.15 8.61
CA VAL A 311 -11.42 23.69 8.69
C VAL A 311 -12.77 22.98 8.53
N TRP A 312 -13.80 23.46 9.23
CA TRP A 312 -15.13 22.87 9.19
C TRP A 312 -15.79 23.00 7.81
N ASN A 313 -15.59 24.13 7.14
CA ASN A 313 -16.09 24.34 5.79
C ASN A 313 -15.43 23.37 4.80
N ASP A 314 -14.13 23.14 4.90
CA ASP A 314 -13.43 22.15 4.08
C ASP A 314 -13.94 20.73 4.35
N PHE A 315 -14.11 20.34 5.62
CA PHE A 315 -14.64 19.02 5.99
C PHE A 315 -16.05 18.78 5.44
N THR A 316 -16.95 19.74 5.64
CA THR A 316 -18.34 19.59 5.22
C THR A 316 -18.52 19.68 3.71
N LEU A 317 -17.72 20.51 3.02
CA LEU A 317 -17.68 20.54 1.56
C LEU A 317 -17.22 19.19 1.02
N PHE A 318 -16.12 18.66 1.55
CA PHE A 318 -15.58 17.37 1.13
C PHE A 318 -16.58 16.23 1.35
N LEU A 319 -17.16 16.09 2.54
CA LEU A 319 -18.13 15.02 2.85
C LEU A 319 -19.42 15.13 2.03
N LYS A 320 -19.79 16.34 1.59
CA LYS A 320 -20.91 16.56 0.67
C LYS A 320 -20.59 16.06 -0.75
N GLU A 321 -19.36 16.27 -1.22
CA GLU A 321 -18.90 15.80 -2.54
C GLU A 321 -18.55 14.30 -2.54
N HIS A 322 -18.19 13.77 -1.36
CA HIS A 322 -17.69 12.42 -1.13
C HIS A 322 -18.51 11.72 -0.02
N PRO A 323 -19.82 11.47 -0.21
CA PRO A 323 -20.71 10.99 0.84
C PRO A 323 -20.41 9.56 1.32
N GLY A 324 -19.54 8.83 0.62
CA GLY A 324 -19.05 7.53 1.03
C GLY A 324 -17.94 7.59 2.10
N GLU A 325 -17.39 8.77 2.39
CA GLU A 325 -16.26 8.92 3.31
C GLU A 325 -16.71 9.37 4.71
N THR A 326 -15.82 9.28 5.69
CA THR A 326 -15.97 9.90 7.01
C THR A 326 -14.65 10.55 7.42
N ILE A 327 -14.71 11.63 8.20
CA ILE A 327 -13.52 12.30 8.74
C ILE A 327 -13.46 12.08 10.25
N ILE A 328 -12.33 11.64 10.78
CA ILE A 328 -12.07 11.63 12.22
C ILE A 328 -11.34 12.93 12.55
N MET A 329 -11.94 13.72 13.43
CA MET A 329 -11.37 14.97 13.91
C MET A 329 -11.01 14.81 15.39
N GLN A 330 -9.72 14.77 15.67
CA GLN A 330 -9.21 14.99 17.01
C GLN A 330 -9.21 16.49 17.27
N LEU A 331 -9.91 16.91 18.32
CA LEU A 331 -9.94 18.31 18.72
C LEU A 331 -9.29 18.49 20.09
N ASN A 332 -8.23 19.28 20.12
CA ASN A 332 -7.50 19.68 21.31
C ASN A 332 -7.65 21.19 21.54
N SER A 333 -7.75 21.62 22.81
CA SER A 333 -7.81 23.02 23.18
C SER A 333 -6.53 23.42 23.93
N HIS A 334 -5.96 24.56 23.56
CA HIS A 334 -4.90 25.22 24.34
C HIS A 334 -5.46 26.18 25.41
N ALA A 335 -6.79 26.27 25.55
CA ALA A 335 -7.48 27.21 26.43
C ALA A 335 -8.28 26.51 27.55
N ASP A 336 -9.01 27.29 28.34
CA ASP A 336 -9.96 26.77 29.32
C ASP A 336 -11.11 26.04 28.60
N ASP A 337 -11.28 24.75 28.92
CA ASP A 337 -12.14 23.81 28.19
C ASP A 337 -13.62 24.22 28.05
N ASP A 338 -14.14 25.04 28.98
CA ASP A 338 -15.55 25.44 29.03
C ASP A 338 -15.89 26.46 27.92
N GLU A 339 -14.93 27.30 27.52
CA GLU A 339 -15.16 28.38 26.55
C GLU A 339 -15.31 27.85 25.11
N ILE A 340 -14.51 26.85 24.75
CA ILE A 340 -14.59 26.25 23.40
C ILE A 340 -15.85 25.40 23.20
N ALA A 341 -16.39 24.80 24.26
CA ALA A 341 -17.55 23.92 24.16
C ALA A 341 -18.81 24.67 23.66
N GLU A 342 -19.02 25.89 24.16
CA GLU A 342 -20.12 26.76 23.69
C GLU A 342 -19.94 27.15 22.23
N SER A 343 -18.71 27.52 21.83
CA SER A 343 -18.36 27.86 20.45
C SER A 343 -18.54 26.69 19.47
N LEU A 344 -18.34 25.46 19.93
CA LEU A 344 -18.46 24.26 19.10
C LEU A 344 -19.91 23.82 18.83
N ALA A 345 -20.85 24.18 19.70
CA ALA A 345 -22.25 23.76 19.62
C ALA A 345 -22.92 24.16 18.29
N LYS A 346 -22.47 25.23 17.63
CA LYS A 346 -23.00 25.65 16.31
C LYS A 346 -22.62 24.70 15.17
N TYR A 347 -21.52 23.96 15.30
CA TYR A 347 -21.02 23.01 14.30
C TYR A 347 -21.53 21.59 14.55
N PHE A 348 -21.64 21.19 15.81
CA PHE A 348 -21.89 19.80 16.22
C PHE A 348 -23.36 19.40 16.19
N LYS A 349 -23.94 19.43 14.99
CA LYS A 349 -25.31 19.01 14.74
C LYS A 349 -25.38 17.50 14.43
N PRO A 350 -26.37 16.75 14.94
CA PRO A 350 -26.46 15.29 14.76
C PRO A 350 -26.43 14.80 13.30
N GLU A 351 -26.84 15.65 12.35
CA GLU A 351 -26.77 15.35 10.92
C GLU A 351 -25.35 15.34 10.32
N ASN A 352 -24.40 16.07 10.93
CA ASN A 352 -23.05 16.30 10.38
C ASN A 352 -21.95 15.64 11.21
N ILE A 353 -22.22 15.30 12.47
CA ILE A 353 -21.22 14.76 13.40
C ILE A 353 -21.73 13.54 14.15
N TRP A 354 -20.84 12.59 14.38
CA TRP A 354 -21.00 11.51 15.35
C TRP A 354 -20.43 11.95 16.70
N THR A 355 -21.31 12.07 17.68
CA THR A 355 -20.98 12.44 19.06
C THR A 355 -21.20 11.29 20.05
N GLY A 356 -21.37 10.07 19.55
CA GLY A 356 -21.46 8.87 20.40
C GLY A 356 -20.14 8.63 21.15
N SER A 357 -20.23 7.95 22.29
CA SER A 357 -19.09 7.73 23.19
C SER A 357 -18.20 6.53 22.81
N SER A 358 -18.62 5.72 21.83
CA SER A 358 -17.88 4.57 21.32
C SER A 358 -17.52 4.69 19.84
N ILE A 359 -16.47 3.98 19.41
CA ILE A 359 -16.03 3.93 18.02
C ILE A 359 -17.12 3.26 17.14
N PRO A 360 -17.63 3.97 16.11
CA PRO A 360 -18.75 3.49 15.29
C PRO A 360 -18.30 2.55 14.17
N ARG A 361 -19.29 1.92 13.52
CA ARG A 361 -19.11 1.29 12.21
C ARG A 361 -19.06 2.34 11.11
N LEU A 362 -18.34 2.05 10.03
CA LEU A 362 -18.16 2.94 8.90
C LEU A 362 -19.51 3.39 8.33
N GLY A 363 -20.47 2.47 8.16
CA GLY A 363 -21.81 2.78 7.64
C GLY A 363 -22.62 3.77 8.49
N GLU A 364 -22.35 3.89 9.79
CA GLU A 364 -23.07 4.80 10.70
C GLU A 364 -22.62 6.26 10.55
N VAL A 365 -21.42 6.47 10.00
CA VAL A 365 -20.72 7.75 9.98
C VAL A 365 -20.29 8.23 8.60
N ARG A 366 -20.64 7.51 7.53
CA ARG A 366 -20.48 8.04 6.17
C ARG A 366 -21.19 9.39 6.03
N GLY A 367 -20.51 10.35 5.41
CA GLY A 367 -20.94 11.73 5.28
C GLY A 367 -20.84 12.55 6.57
N LYS A 368 -20.24 12.03 7.64
CA LYS A 368 -20.12 12.72 8.95
C LYS A 368 -18.67 12.82 9.43
N VAL A 369 -18.46 13.79 10.30
CA VAL A 369 -17.25 13.90 11.13
C VAL A 369 -17.42 13.04 12.39
N VAL A 370 -16.37 12.37 12.85
CA VAL A 370 -16.31 11.63 14.12
C VAL A 370 -15.42 12.41 15.07
N LEU A 371 -15.96 12.83 16.21
CA LEU A 371 -15.22 13.64 17.18
C LEU A 371 -14.40 12.76 18.13
N PHE A 372 -13.08 12.91 18.08
CA PHE A 372 -12.16 12.46 19.11
C PHE A 372 -11.85 13.65 20.02
N ARG A 373 -12.35 13.62 21.25
CA ARG A 373 -12.30 14.75 22.17
C ARG A 373 -11.05 14.68 23.06
N ARG A 374 -10.17 15.69 22.95
CA ARG A 374 -9.02 15.93 23.87
C ARG A 374 -9.24 17.06 24.89
N TYR A 375 -10.41 17.70 24.89
CA TYR A 375 -10.84 18.68 25.91
C TYR A 375 -11.82 18.05 26.93
N LYS A 376 -12.21 18.75 28.01
CA LYS A 376 -13.09 18.19 29.06
C LYS A 376 -14.46 17.82 28.50
N GLU A 377 -15.13 16.90 29.20
CA GLU A 377 -16.50 16.51 28.86
C GLU A 377 -17.42 17.72 28.87
N SER A 378 -18.21 17.86 27.81
CA SER A 378 -19.22 18.89 27.62
C SER A 378 -20.47 18.25 27.02
N ASP A 379 -21.57 18.99 26.98
CA ASP A 379 -22.85 18.53 26.41
C ASP A 379 -22.77 18.14 24.92
N ASN A 380 -21.64 18.44 24.26
CA ASN A 380 -21.37 18.12 22.86
C ASN A 380 -21.02 16.64 22.59
N GLY A 381 -20.73 15.83 23.62
CA GLY A 381 -20.40 14.41 23.49
C GLY A 381 -19.03 14.15 22.83
N GLY A 382 -18.97 13.11 21.98
CA GLY A 382 -17.75 12.63 21.31
C GLY A 382 -17.02 11.52 22.07
N ILE A 383 -16.07 10.88 21.39
CA ILE A 383 -15.26 9.80 21.95
C ILE A 383 -14.18 10.42 22.82
N ASP A 384 -14.20 10.13 24.12
CA ASP A 384 -13.19 10.63 25.06
C ASP A 384 -11.86 9.94 24.79
N VAL A 385 -10.89 10.69 24.27
CA VAL A 385 -9.50 10.23 24.15
C VAL A 385 -8.57 10.99 25.09
N ARG A 386 -9.03 12.09 25.72
CA ARG A 386 -8.26 12.85 26.73
C ARG A 386 -7.88 11.98 27.92
N SER A 387 -8.83 11.23 28.45
CA SER A 387 -8.69 10.42 29.67
C SER A 387 -7.65 9.31 29.55
N VAL A 388 -7.32 8.93 28.32
CA VAL A 388 -6.39 7.85 27.98
C VAL A 388 -5.12 8.34 27.28
N TRP A 389 -4.97 9.64 27.06
CA TRP A 389 -3.85 10.20 26.31
C TRP A 389 -2.57 10.31 27.17
N PRO A 390 -1.43 9.70 26.78
CA PRO A 390 -0.17 9.84 27.51
C PRO A 390 0.52 11.18 27.21
N ASP A 391 1.20 11.75 28.20
CA ASP A 391 2.15 12.85 27.99
C ASP A 391 3.51 12.25 27.59
N ASP A 392 4.04 12.66 26.42
CA ASP A 392 5.28 12.18 25.78
C ASP A 392 5.58 10.68 26.03
N GLY A 393 4.74 9.78 25.51
CA GLY A 393 4.81 8.39 25.91
C GLY A 393 3.87 7.42 25.20
N VAL A 394 3.63 6.29 25.87
CA VAL A 394 2.73 5.22 25.40
C VAL A 394 1.73 4.90 26.50
N ASN A 395 0.46 4.80 26.12
CA ASN A 395 -0.57 4.16 26.91
C ASN A 395 -1.10 2.96 26.14
N ALA A 396 -0.72 1.75 26.56
CA ALA A 396 -0.99 0.53 25.79
C ALA A 396 -2.38 -0.06 26.03
N ASP A 397 -3.05 0.30 27.13
CA ASP A 397 -4.32 -0.28 27.59
C ASP A 397 -5.28 0.82 28.09
N GLY A 398 -5.32 1.96 27.40
CA GLY A 398 -6.14 3.10 27.79
C GLY A 398 -7.64 2.78 27.70
N ASP A 399 -8.31 2.63 28.85
CA ASP A 399 -9.75 2.36 28.93
C ASP A 399 -10.52 3.65 29.20
N ASN A 400 -11.27 4.15 28.21
CA ASN A 400 -12.11 5.34 28.38
C ASN A 400 -13.52 4.99 28.91
N GLY A 401 -13.77 3.74 29.30
CA GLY A 401 -15.05 3.21 29.75
C GLY A 401 -15.95 2.66 28.64
N HIS A 402 -15.64 2.94 27.37
CA HIS A 402 -16.36 2.48 26.19
C HIS A 402 -15.49 1.61 25.28
N ASP A 403 -14.25 2.05 25.06
CA ASP A 403 -13.27 1.48 24.15
C ASP A 403 -11.90 1.39 24.82
N ILE A 404 -11.09 0.44 24.36
CA ILE A 404 -9.69 0.30 24.77
C ILE A 404 -8.78 0.84 23.68
N PHE A 405 -7.91 1.77 24.03
CA PHE A 405 -6.95 2.42 23.13
C PHE A 405 -5.53 1.99 23.44
N TYR A 406 -4.77 1.75 22.37
CA TYR A 406 -3.32 1.88 22.40
C TYR A 406 -2.95 3.20 21.74
N ILE A 407 -2.31 4.09 22.50
CA ILE A 407 -1.86 5.40 22.05
C ILE A 407 -0.36 5.49 22.24
N GLU A 408 0.35 5.83 21.17
CA GLU A 408 1.75 6.25 21.24
C GLU A 408 1.85 7.68 20.73
N ASP A 409 2.35 8.57 21.59
CA ASP A 409 2.54 9.99 21.33
C ASP A 409 3.86 10.43 21.99
N ARG A 410 4.99 9.97 21.42
CA ARG A 410 6.35 10.34 21.83
C ARG A 410 6.85 11.46 20.92
N TYR A 411 6.86 12.69 21.42
CA TYR A 411 7.11 13.88 20.59
C TYR A 411 8.41 14.62 20.95
N TYR A 412 9.06 14.34 22.09
CA TYR A 412 10.39 14.93 22.41
C TYR A 412 11.58 13.99 22.22
N SER A 413 11.41 12.66 22.33
CA SER A 413 12.51 11.69 22.27
C SER A 413 12.29 10.63 21.17
N THR A 414 12.55 11.01 19.92
CA THR A 414 12.36 10.13 18.75
C THR A 414 13.54 9.21 18.47
N SER A 415 14.76 9.54 18.94
CA SER A 415 15.98 8.80 18.58
C SER A 415 16.17 7.44 19.27
N GLU A 416 15.43 7.17 20.36
CA GLU A 416 15.51 5.91 21.12
C GLU A 416 14.23 5.05 20.99
N ALA A 417 13.19 5.56 20.34
CA ALA A 417 11.92 4.88 20.16
C ALA A 417 11.98 3.92 18.97
N ILE A 418 11.67 2.63 19.19
CA ILE A 418 11.44 1.67 18.11
C ILE A 418 9.96 1.80 17.71
N HIS A 419 9.69 2.47 16.59
CA HIS A 419 8.35 2.56 16.03
C HIS A 419 8.12 1.35 15.09
N ASN A 420 7.35 0.36 15.55
CA ASN A 420 7.05 -0.83 14.75
C ASN A 420 5.54 -0.98 14.52
N THR A 421 5.07 -0.50 13.36
CA THR A 421 3.65 -0.56 12.97
C THR A 421 3.11 -1.98 12.89
N ARG A 422 3.97 -2.98 12.59
CA ARG A 422 3.56 -4.39 12.48
C ARG A 422 3.31 -5.00 13.86
N GLU A 423 4.17 -4.72 14.83
CA GLU A 423 3.98 -5.13 16.23
C GLU A 423 2.69 -4.53 16.80
N LYS A 424 2.43 -3.25 16.53
CA LYS A 424 1.19 -2.57 16.93
C LYS A 424 -0.06 -3.20 16.31
N ARG A 425 0.00 -3.56 15.02
CA ARG A 425 -1.10 -4.29 14.36
C ARG A 425 -1.32 -5.67 14.98
N GLU A 426 -0.25 -6.38 15.34
CA GLU A 426 -0.35 -7.69 15.99
C GLU A 426 -1.04 -7.59 17.38
N LEU A 427 -0.84 -6.49 18.11
CA LEU A 427 -1.57 -6.22 19.37
C LEU A 427 -3.09 -6.06 19.15
N VAL A 428 -3.51 -5.47 18.02
CA VAL A 428 -4.93 -5.33 17.66
C VAL A 428 -5.52 -6.66 17.18
N CYS A 429 -4.76 -7.46 16.42
CA CYS A 429 -5.25 -8.72 15.85
C CYS A 429 -5.14 -9.94 16.79
N ALA A 430 -4.33 -9.86 17.85
CA ALA A 430 -4.17 -10.93 18.85
C ALA A 430 -5.17 -10.84 20.02
N ALA A 431 -5.86 -9.71 20.13
CA ALA A 431 -7.07 -9.57 20.95
C ALA A 431 -8.22 -10.27 20.24
#